data_AF-A0A937VPL3-F1
#
_entry.id   AF-A0A937VPL3-F1
#
_cell.length_a   1.000
_cell.length_b   1.000
_cell.length_c   1.000
_cell.angle_alpha   90.00
_cell.angle_beta   90.00
_cell.angle_gamma   90.00
#
_symmetry.space_group_name_H-M   'P 1'
#
loop_
_entity.id
_entity.type
_entity.pdbx_description
1 polymer ?
#
loop_
_entity_poly.entity_id
_entity_poly.type
_entity_poly.pdbx_seq_one_letter_code
_entity_poly.pdbx_strand_id
1 'polypeptide(L)'
;MIYQIIIAIGLMLLTINVILNLRSLRTPSKRARVPDPAPLVSVLVPARNEEENIGTCVKSLQKQDYPNFEIVVLDDNSTDRTSEIVETLMANDSRVRLIKGQFL
;
A
#
# COMPACT_ATOMS: atom_id res chain seq x y z
N MET A 1 -28.63 -17.58 -31.62
CA MET A 1 -27.41 -18.38 -31.86
C MET A 1 -26.17 -17.51 -32.10
N ILE A 2 -26.15 -16.57 -33.06
CA ILE A 2 -24.94 -15.76 -33.35
C ILE A 2 -24.45 -14.91 -32.16
N TYR A 3 -25.36 -14.26 -31.43
CA TYR A 3 -25.02 -13.49 -30.24
C TYR A 3 -24.41 -14.34 -29.12
N GLN A 4 -24.90 -15.57 -28.95
CA GLN A 4 -24.36 -16.50 -27.95
C GLN A 4 -22.92 -16.89 -28.30
N ILE A 5 -22.62 -17.08 -29.59
CA ILE A 5 -21.27 -17.39 -30.07
C ILE A 5 -20.32 -16.22 -29.82
N ILE A 6 -20.74 -14.98 -30.13
CA ILE A 6 -19.93 -13.78 -29.89
C ILE A 6 -19.63 -13.61 -28.40
N ILE A 7 -20.64 -13.76 -27.53
CA ILE A 7 -20.46 -13.68 -26.07
C ILE A 7 -19.51 -14.78 -25.58
N ALA A 8 -19.67 -16.02 -26.06
CA ALA A 8 -18.81 -17.13 -25.66
C ALA A 8 -17.34 -16.90 -26.05
N ILE A 9 -17.08 -16.39 -27.26
CA ILE A 9 -15.73 -16.03 -27.70
C ILE A 9 -15.16 -14.90 -26.84
N GLY A 10 -15.94 -13.85 -26.56
CA GLY A 10 -15.50 -12.75 -25.70
C GLY A 10 -15.12 -13.20 -24.30
N LEU A 11 -15.94 -14.05 -23.67
CA LEU A 11 -15.64 -14.63 -22.36
C LEU A 11 -14.39 -15.52 -22.41
N MET A 12 -14.23 -16.33 -23.46
CA MET A 12 -13.06 -17.18 -23.64
C MET A 12 -11.77 -16.34 -23.72
N LEU A 13 -11.77 -15.25 -24.51
CA LEU A 13 -10.62 -14.35 -24.62
C LEU A 13 -10.31 -13.64 -23.29
N LEU A 14 -11.34 -13.18 -22.57
CA LEU A 14 -11.18 -12.58 -21.24
C LEU A 14 -10.57 -13.58 -20.26
N THR A 15 -11.07 -14.81 -20.22
CA THR A 15 -10.54 -15.87 -19.36
C THR A 15 -9.09 -16.20 -19.69
N ILE A 16 -8.74 -16.31 -20.97
CA ILE A 16 -7.36 -16.52 -21.40
C ILE A 16 -6.47 -15.38 -20.92
N ASN A 17 -6.89 -14.12 -21.10
CA ASN A 17 -6.14 -12.95 -20.66
C ASN A 17 -5.93 -12.95 -19.13
N VAL A 18 -6.96 -13.27 -18.35
CA VAL A 18 -6.86 -13.40 -16.89
C VAL A 18 -5.88 -14.52 -16.51
N ILE A 19 -5.96 -15.69 -17.14
CA ILE A 19 -5.04 -16.80 -16.87
C ILE A 19 -3.59 -16.41 -17.17
N LEU A 20 -3.35 -15.74 -18.30
CA LEU A 20 -2.01 -15.26 -18.67
C LEU A 20 -1.49 -14.23 -17.67
N ASN A 21 -2.32 -13.29 -17.23
CA ASN A 21 -1.97 -12.31 -16.21
C ASN A 21 -1.67 -12.98 -14.86
N LEU A 22 -2.54 -13.89 -14.39
CA LEU A 22 -2.34 -14.61 -13.12
C LEU A 22 -1.08 -15.46 -13.12
N ARG A 23 -0.68 -16.02 -14.28
CA ARG A 23 0.60 -16.72 -14.44
C ARG A 23 1.79 -15.77 -14.43
N SER A 24 1.62 -14.54 -14.91
CA SER A 24 2.65 -13.50 -14.92
C SER A 24 2.86 -12.85 -13.55
N LEU A 25 1.84 -12.87 -12.68
CA LEU A 25 1.96 -12.41 -11.30
C LEU A 25 2.95 -13.32 -10.54
N ARG A 26 4.21 -12.88 -10.48
CA ARG A 26 5.22 -13.49 -9.64
C ARG A 26 4.79 -13.37 -8.19
N THR A 27 4.60 -14.51 -7.55
CA THR A 27 4.42 -14.53 -6.10
C THR A 27 5.76 -14.23 -5.43
N PRO A 28 5.78 -13.43 -4.35
CA PRO A 28 6.98 -13.27 -3.55
C PRO A 28 7.49 -14.64 -3.11
N SER A 29 8.80 -14.88 -3.29
CA SER A 29 9.42 -16.10 -2.79
C SER A 29 9.26 -16.15 -1.28
N LYS A 30 8.58 -17.17 -0.75
CA LYS A 30 8.50 -17.44 0.69
C LYS A 30 9.86 -17.72 1.34
N ARG A 31 10.92 -17.87 0.54
CA ARG A 31 12.30 -18.18 0.98
C ARG A 31 13.25 -17.00 0.88
N ALA A 32 12.77 -15.79 0.56
CA ALA A 32 13.62 -14.61 0.58
C ALA A 32 14.11 -14.38 2.02
N ARG A 33 15.42 -14.52 2.24
CA ARG A 33 16.04 -14.13 3.51
C ARG A 33 16.22 -12.62 3.52
N VAL A 34 15.89 -11.98 4.63
CA VAL A 34 16.27 -10.59 4.86
C VAL A 34 17.81 -10.53 4.93
N PRO A 35 18.47 -9.68 4.14
CA PRO A 35 19.92 -9.48 4.23
C PRO A 35 20.34 -9.03 5.62
N ASP A 36 21.57 -9.36 6.03
CA ASP A 36 22.18 -8.88 7.27
C ASP A 36 23.47 -8.10 6.95
N PRO A 37 23.53 -6.78 7.18
CA PRO A 37 22.48 -5.96 7.79
C PRO A 37 21.27 -5.74 6.86
N ALA A 38 20.09 -5.61 7.47
CA ALA A 38 18.87 -5.32 6.73
C ALA A 38 18.92 -3.89 6.19
N PRO A 39 18.75 -3.67 4.87
CA PRO A 39 18.70 -2.32 4.32
C PRO A 39 17.47 -1.55 4.86
N LEU A 40 17.58 -0.23 4.95
CA LEU A 40 16.44 0.60 5.33
C LEU A 40 15.35 0.52 4.25
N VAL A 41 14.12 0.25 4.66
CA VAL A 41 12.92 0.37 3.82
C VAL A 41 12.09 1.56 4.29
N SER A 42 11.82 2.51 3.41
CA SER A 42 10.93 3.64 3.70
C SER A 42 9.56 3.39 3.07
N VAL A 43 8.52 3.24 3.89
CA VAL A 43 7.14 3.11 3.43
C VAL A 43 6.52 4.50 3.33
N LEU A 44 6.26 4.95 2.10
CA LEU A 44 5.68 6.26 1.84
C LEU A 44 4.17 6.15 1.72
N VAL A 45 3.44 6.92 2.53
CA VAL A 45 1.99 6.92 2.59
C VAL A 45 1.48 8.32 2.25
N PRO A 46 1.14 8.61 0.99
CA PRO A 46 0.42 9.85 0.66
C PRO A 46 -1.01 9.76 1.23
N ALA A 47 -1.45 10.83 1.89
CA ALA A 47 -2.77 10.91 2.50
C ALA A 47 -3.38 12.29 2.26
N ARG A 48 -4.67 12.32 1.96
CA ARG A 48 -5.47 13.55 1.89
C ARG A 48 -6.91 13.24 2.30
N ASN A 49 -7.37 13.83 3.38
CA ASN A 49 -8.70 13.60 3.94
C ASN A 49 -9.01 12.11 4.19
N GLU A 50 -8.07 11.43 4.87
CA GLU A 50 -8.11 10.01 5.18
C GLU A 50 -8.36 9.75 6.68
N GLU A 51 -9.06 10.62 7.41
CA GLU A 51 -9.24 10.48 8.86
C GLU A 51 -9.83 9.12 9.29
N GLU A 52 -10.68 8.52 8.46
CA GLU A 52 -11.30 7.22 8.72
C GLU A 52 -10.31 6.04 8.53
N ASN A 53 -9.32 6.19 7.66
CA ASN A 53 -8.46 5.08 7.21
C ASN A 53 -7.02 5.17 7.71
N ILE A 54 -6.48 6.39 7.85
CA ILE A 54 -5.05 6.61 8.08
C ILE A 54 -4.57 5.92 9.36
N GLY A 55 -5.38 5.94 10.41
CA GLY A 55 -5.07 5.28 11.68
C GLY A 55 -4.94 3.76 11.53
N THR A 56 -5.85 3.12 10.79
CA THR A 56 -5.82 1.67 10.55
C THR A 56 -4.66 1.30 9.64
N CYS A 57 -4.40 2.11 8.60
CA CYS A 57 -3.29 1.94 7.67
C CYS A 57 -1.94 1.94 8.40
N VAL A 58 -1.63 3.00 9.15
CA VAL A 58 -0.36 3.12 9.88
C VAL A 58 -0.22 2.01 10.92
N LYS A 59 -1.28 1.67 11.68
CA LYS A 59 -1.25 0.56 12.64
C LYS A 59 -1.00 -0.80 11.98
N SER A 60 -1.43 -1.00 10.73
CA SER A 60 -1.10 -2.20 9.95
C SER A 60 0.38 -2.25 9.58
N LEU A 61 0.93 -1.11 9.14
CA LEU A 61 2.36 -0.99 8.81
C LEU A 61 3.26 -1.16 10.05
N GLN A 62 2.85 -0.69 11.22
CA GLN A 62 3.62 -0.87 12.46
C GLN A 62 3.82 -2.35 12.84
N LYS A 63 2.95 -3.25 12.35
CA LYS A 63 2.99 -4.70 12.60
C LYS A 63 3.91 -5.47 11.64
N GLN A 64 4.58 -4.80 10.70
CA GLN A 64 5.53 -5.49 9.83
C GLN A 64 6.68 -6.10 10.64
N ASP A 65 7.12 -7.28 10.23
CA ASP A 65 8.21 -8.06 10.84
C ASP A 65 9.59 -7.76 10.20
N TYR A 66 9.65 -6.83 9.24
CA TYR A 66 10.90 -6.35 8.69
C TYR A 66 11.67 -5.52 9.74
N PRO A 67 12.97 -5.76 9.96
CA PRO A 67 13.67 -5.21 11.12
C PRO A 67 14.10 -3.74 10.98
N ASN A 68 14.26 -3.21 9.76
CA ASN A 68 14.81 -1.88 9.52
C ASN A 68 13.93 -1.07 8.55
N PHE A 69 12.87 -0.46 9.06
CA PHE A 69 11.98 0.37 8.23
C PHE A 69 11.47 1.62 8.95
N GLU A 70 11.05 2.60 8.15
CA GLU A 70 10.33 3.79 8.58
C GLU A 70 8.99 3.91 7.83
N ILE A 71 8.05 4.61 8.43
CA ILE A 71 6.75 4.94 7.85
C ILE A 71 6.70 6.46 7.72
N VAL A 72 6.66 6.96 6.49
CA VAL A 72 6.61 8.40 6.20
C VAL A 72 5.25 8.72 5.60
N VAL A 73 4.40 9.37 6.38
CA VAL A 73 3.11 9.87 5.91
C VAL A 73 3.30 11.27 5.34
N LEU A 74 2.89 11.46 4.10
CA LEU A 74 2.76 12.78 3.49
C LEU A 74 1.31 13.21 3.57
N ASP A 75 1.03 14.22 4.39
CA ASP A 75 -0.28 14.88 4.41
C ASP A 75 -0.36 15.95 3.32
N ASP A 76 -1.12 15.70 2.25
CA ASP A 76 -1.36 16.65 1.16
C ASP A 76 -2.50 17.63 1.51
N ASN A 77 -2.24 18.45 2.53
CA ASN A 77 -3.11 19.54 2.97
C ASN A 77 -4.53 19.07 3.31
N SER A 78 -4.64 18.02 4.15
CA SER A 78 -5.94 17.58 4.64
C SER A 78 -6.66 18.69 5.41
N THR A 79 -7.97 18.73 5.24
CA THR A 79 -8.89 19.64 5.97
C THR A 79 -9.59 18.93 7.13
N ASP A 80 -9.34 17.65 7.30
CA ASP A 80 -9.89 16.79 8.34
C ASP A 80 -8.82 16.42 9.39
N ARG A 81 -9.08 15.40 10.21
CA ARG A 81 -8.17 15.01 11.30
C ARG A 81 -7.02 14.10 10.87
N THR A 82 -6.76 13.91 9.57
CA THR A 82 -5.72 13.01 9.05
C THR A 82 -4.36 13.26 9.70
N SER A 83 -3.86 14.49 9.64
CA SER A 83 -2.58 14.89 10.25
C SER A 83 -2.54 14.61 11.75
N GLU A 84 -3.60 15.00 12.46
CA GLU A 84 -3.72 14.89 13.92
C GLU A 84 -3.66 13.42 14.40
N ILE A 85 -4.28 12.52 13.64
CA ILE A 85 -4.24 11.08 13.89
C ILE A 85 -2.81 10.54 13.74
N VAL A 86 -2.09 10.98 12.70
CA VAL A 86 -0.70 10.55 12.48
C VAL A 86 0.23 11.07 13.56
N GLU A 87 0.10 12.35 13.95
CA GLU A 87 0.88 12.96 15.05
C GLU A 87 0.71 12.17 16.35
N THR A 88 -0.50 11.70 16.64
CA THR A 88 -0.78 10.85 17.81
C THR A 88 -0.05 9.49 17.73
N LEU A 89 0.09 8.93 16.52
CA LEU A 89 0.79 7.65 16.31
C LEU A 89 2.31 7.80 16.39
N MET A 90 2.87 8.94 15.98
CA MET A 90 4.29 9.26 16.12
C MET A 90 4.77 9.22 17.57
N ALA A 91 3.93 9.66 18.51
CA ALA A 91 4.28 9.65 19.94
C ALA A 91 4.53 8.24 20.50
N ASN A 92 3.96 7.21 19.86
CA ASN A 92 4.04 5.83 20.31
C ASN A 92 5.07 4.97 19.55
N ASP A 93 5.61 5.48 18.43
CA ASP A 93 6.53 4.74 17.56
C ASP A 93 7.44 5.69 16.78
N SER A 94 8.73 5.67 17.10
CA SER A 94 9.74 6.53 16.48
C SER A 94 9.97 6.26 14.99
N ARG A 95 9.46 5.15 14.45
CA ARG A 95 9.54 4.83 13.01
C ARG A 95 8.53 5.62 12.19
N VAL A 96 7.50 6.19 12.82
CA VAL A 96 6.45 6.96 12.13
C VAL A 96 6.87 8.42 12.04
N ARG A 97 6.75 9.00 10.84
CA ARG A 97 7.08 10.40 10.55
C ARG A 97 5.97 11.02 9.71
N LEU A 98 5.59 12.25 10.05
CA LEU A 98 4.65 13.05 9.27
C LEU A 98 5.41 14.15 8.52
N ILE A 99 5.11 14.31 7.24
CA ILE A 99 5.52 15.42 6.38
C ILE A 99 4.25 16.13 5.93
N LYS A 100 4.16 17.45 6.14
CA LYS A 100 3.06 18.26 5.61
C LYS A 100 3.44 18.78 4.23
N GLY A 101 2.53 18.65 3.27
CA GLY A 101 2.67 19.18 1.92
C GLY A 101 2.84 20.69 1.94
N GLN A 102 3.57 21.24 0.96
CA GLN A 102 3.70 22.67 0.74
C GLN A 102 2.86 23.05 -0.49
N PHE A 103 2.16 24.18 -0.43
CA PHE A 103 1.58 24.79 -1.62
C PHE A 103 2.71 25.32 -2.51
N LEU A 104 2.64 25.00 -3.81
CA LEU A 104 3.50 25.58 -4.86
C LEU A 104 3.03 26.98 -5.24
#